data_AF-A0A431ISQ4-F1
#
_entry.id   AF-A0A431ISQ4-F1
#
_cell.length_a   1.000
_cell.length_b   1.000
_cell.length_c   1.000
_cell.angle_alpha   90.00
_cell.angle_beta   90.00
_cell.angle_gamma   90.00
#
_symmetry.space_group_name_H-M   'P 1'
#
loop_
_entity.id
_entity.type
_entity.pdbx_description
1 polymer ?
#
loop_
_entity_poly.entity_id
_entity_poly.type
_entity_poly.pdbx_seq_one_letter_code
_entity_poly.pdbx_strand_id
1 'polypeptide(L)'
;MNTKEEKIKVILEKIQNNNELKLNIVLIILKYKTEDFFKYNKSISKFYQKLSNSKSAVGKISNRKWFEKIDNGFYKYSVTPDITTLYIAMESKKKLNELDLKMRIKKIKPHPIEMEVGFNDFDLLNKYFFNLFDYNSGIEVFGNLKKNEYDKLAVRLAVD
;
A
#
# COMPACT_ATOMS: atom_id res chain seq x y z
N MET A 1 9.58 -15.90 -12.80
CA MET A 1 9.10 -14.83 -11.89
C MET A 1 8.49 -15.49 -10.67
N ASN A 2 8.62 -14.88 -9.49
CA ASN A 2 7.95 -15.38 -8.28
C ASN A 2 6.48 -14.95 -8.29
N THR A 3 5.54 -15.80 -7.86
CA THR A 3 4.09 -15.53 -7.77
C THR A 3 3.75 -14.20 -7.07
N LYS A 4 4.59 -13.72 -6.14
CA LYS A 4 4.42 -12.39 -5.52
C LYS A 4 4.62 -11.24 -6.52
N GLU A 5 5.69 -11.29 -7.32
CA GLU A 5 6.05 -10.27 -8.30
C GLU A 5 4.97 -10.14 -9.38
N GLU A 6 4.43 -11.27 -9.83
CA GLU A 6 3.32 -11.31 -10.78
C GLU A 6 2.06 -10.66 -10.22
N LYS A 7 1.72 -10.92 -8.95
CA LYS A 7 0.57 -10.25 -8.30
C LYS A 7 0.75 -8.73 -8.22
N ILE A 8 1.98 -8.28 -7.95
CA ILE A 8 2.29 -6.84 -7.90
C ILE A 8 2.14 -6.22 -9.28
N LYS A 9 2.68 -6.84 -10.32
CA LYS A 9 2.50 -6.38 -11.71
C LYS A 9 1.02 -6.28 -12.08
N VAL A 10 0.23 -7.30 -11.74
CA VAL A 10 -1.23 -7.29 -11.95
C VAL A 10 -1.90 -6.11 -11.24
N ILE A 11 -1.55 -5.85 -9.97
CA ILE A 11 -2.11 -4.70 -9.23
C ILE A 11 -1.70 -3.39 -9.90
N LEU A 12 -0.43 -3.23 -10.30
CA LEU A 12 0.06 -2.04 -10.98
C LEU A 12 -0.61 -1.80 -12.33
N GLU A 13 -0.80 -2.84 -13.14
CA GLU A 13 -1.47 -2.72 -14.43
C GLU A 13 -2.94 -2.35 -14.28
N LYS A 14 -3.64 -2.93 -13.30
CA LYS A 14 -5.01 -2.51 -12.96
C LYS A 14 -5.06 -1.04 -12.57
N ILE A 15 -4.08 -0.61 -11.77
CA ILE A 15 -3.93 0.78 -11.34
C ILE A 15 -3.65 1.70 -12.54
N GLN A 16 -2.77 1.32 -13.47
CA GLN A 16 -2.42 2.13 -14.64
C GLN A 16 -3.58 2.23 -15.64
N ASN A 17 -4.32 1.14 -15.84
CA ASN A 17 -5.45 1.08 -16.77
C ASN A 17 -6.79 1.54 -16.15
N ASN A 18 -6.73 2.39 -15.11
CA ASN A 18 -7.91 2.80 -14.33
C ASN A 18 -9.04 3.42 -15.17
N ASN A 19 -8.72 4.01 -16.32
CA ASN A 19 -9.70 4.61 -17.23
C ASN A 19 -10.78 3.61 -17.68
N GLU A 20 -10.46 2.32 -17.75
CA GLU A 20 -11.42 1.26 -18.12
C GLU A 20 -12.14 0.67 -16.90
N LEU A 21 -11.49 0.66 -15.72
CA LEU A 21 -11.93 -0.12 -14.56
C LEU A 21 -12.60 0.72 -13.45
N LYS A 22 -12.51 2.05 -13.49
CA LYS A 22 -13.09 2.98 -12.49
C LYS A 22 -12.75 2.60 -11.03
N LEU A 23 -11.53 2.14 -10.80
CA LEU A 23 -10.99 1.79 -9.50
C LEU A 23 -10.72 3.03 -8.65
N ASN A 24 -10.90 2.90 -7.33
CA ASN A 24 -10.49 3.93 -6.38
C ASN A 24 -9.10 3.56 -5.84
N ILE A 25 -8.08 4.18 -6.44
CA ILE A 25 -6.67 3.94 -6.12
C ILE A 25 -6.24 4.92 -5.04
N VAL A 26 -5.53 4.40 -4.03
CA VAL A 26 -4.89 5.20 -2.99
C VAL A 26 -3.44 4.82 -2.87
N LEU A 27 -2.57 5.82 -2.96
CA LEU A 27 -1.13 5.71 -2.83
C LEU A 27 -0.68 6.48 -1.59
N ILE A 28 0.18 5.88 -0.79
CA ILE A 28 0.69 6.48 0.45
C ILE A 28 2.20 6.31 0.49
N ILE A 29 2.90 7.41 0.75
CA ILE A 29 4.33 7.41 1.02
C ILE A 29 4.54 7.98 2.42
N LEU A 30 5.22 7.22 3.27
CA LEU A 30 5.52 7.59 4.63
C LEU A 30 7.01 7.50 4.86
N LYS A 31 7.62 8.59 5.32
CA LYS A 31 9.02 8.61 5.76
C LYS A 31 9.09 8.77 7.27
N TYR A 32 10.01 8.03 7.87
CA TYR A 32 10.27 8.04 9.31
C TYR A 32 11.77 8.06 9.55
N LYS A 33 12.19 8.62 10.70
CA LYS A 33 13.51 8.29 11.26
C LYS A 33 13.55 6.80 11.59
N THR A 34 14.56 6.08 11.11
CA THR A 34 14.67 4.62 11.24
C THR A 34 14.65 4.19 12.69
N GLU A 35 15.48 4.83 13.54
CA GLU A 35 15.56 4.50 14.96
C GLU A 35 14.19 4.60 15.65
N ASP A 36 13.49 5.72 15.45
CA ASP A 36 12.16 5.93 16.02
C ASP A 36 11.16 4.90 15.48
N PHE A 37 11.19 4.62 14.17
CA PHE A 37 10.27 3.67 13.56
C PHE A 37 10.36 2.31 14.23
N PHE A 38 11.57 1.75 14.33
CA PHE A 38 11.79 0.42 14.89
C PHE A 38 11.62 0.38 16.40
N LYS A 39 11.92 1.48 17.12
CA LYS A 39 11.63 1.62 18.55
C LYS A 39 10.14 1.42 18.88
N TYR A 40 9.22 2.02 18.11
CA TYR A 40 7.78 1.92 18.38
C TYR A 40 7.09 0.75 17.67
N ASN A 41 7.58 0.34 16.50
CA ASN A 41 6.91 -0.67 15.68
C ASN A 41 7.56 -2.03 15.70
N LYS A 42 8.84 -2.16 16.07
CA LYS A 42 9.64 -3.40 16.04
C LYS A 42 9.89 -3.97 14.64
N SER A 43 8.93 -3.88 13.73
CA SER A 43 9.08 -4.28 12.32
C SER A 43 8.05 -3.60 11.41
N ILE A 44 8.31 -3.65 10.10
CA ILE A 44 7.39 -3.15 9.06
C ILE A 44 6.05 -3.89 9.11
N SER A 45 6.08 -5.22 9.21
CA SER A 45 4.88 -6.06 9.31
C SER A 45 4.03 -5.67 10.53
N LYS A 46 4.66 -5.36 11.66
CA LYS A 46 3.93 -4.97 12.88
C LYS A 46 3.34 -3.57 12.76
N PHE A 47 4.02 -2.64 12.09
CA PHE A 47 3.42 -1.35 11.70
C PHE A 47 2.17 -1.57 10.83
N TYR A 48 2.29 -2.40 9.78
CA TYR A 48 1.18 -2.69 8.89
C TYR A 48 0.01 -3.37 9.63
N GLN A 49 0.29 -4.26 10.59
CA GLN A 49 -0.74 -4.85 11.44
C GLN A 49 -1.48 -3.81 12.29
N LYS A 50 -0.78 -2.78 12.82
CA LYS A 50 -1.42 -1.68 13.55
C LYS A 50 -2.32 -0.85 12.63
N LEU A 51 -1.87 -0.61 11.40
CA LEU A 51 -2.61 0.13 10.40
C LEU A 51 -3.86 -0.63 9.94
N SER A 52 -3.73 -1.92 9.63
CA SER A 52 -4.78 -2.71 8.99
C SER A 52 -5.71 -3.45 9.96
N ASN A 53 -5.22 -3.89 11.12
CA ASN A 53 -5.93 -4.86 11.96
C ASN A 53 -5.97 -4.47 13.45
N SER A 54 -5.71 -3.21 13.80
CA SER A 54 -5.85 -2.79 15.20
C SER A 54 -7.30 -2.46 15.57
N LYS A 55 -7.58 -2.51 16.87
CA LYS A 55 -8.84 -2.02 17.46
C LYS A 55 -8.87 -0.48 17.59
N SER A 56 -7.78 0.21 17.27
CA SER A 56 -7.73 1.68 17.27
C SER A 56 -8.80 2.22 16.31
N ALA A 57 -9.53 3.24 16.74
CA ALA A 57 -10.69 3.75 16.01
C ALA A 57 -10.55 5.24 15.67
N VAL A 58 -11.06 5.60 14.50
CA VAL A 58 -11.29 7.00 14.08
C VAL A 58 -12.75 7.09 13.67
N GLY A 59 -13.47 8.10 14.17
CA GLY A 59 -14.91 8.24 13.94
C GLY A 59 -15.72 7.00 14.36
N LYS A 60 -15.37 6.36 15.49
CA LYS A 60 -15.98 5.11 16.01
C LYS A 60 -15.79 3.86 15.13
N ILE A 61 -15.06 3.96 14.01
CA ILE A 61 -14.75 2.81 13.15
C ILE A 61 -13.31 2.35 13.42
N SER A 62 -13.15 1.09 13.84
CA SER A 62 -11.84 0.48 14.06
C SER A 62 -11.04 0.36 12.75
N ASN A 63 -9.72 0.29 12.85
CA ASN A 63 -8.87 0.09 11.68
C ASN A 63 -9.22 -1.19 10.92
N ARG A 64 -9.45 -2.30 11.64
CA ARG A 64 -9.92 -3.56 11.04
C ARG A 64 -11.16 -3.36 10.16
N LYS A 65 -12.21 -2.75 10.71
CA LYS A 65 -13.48 -2.53 9.99
C LYS A 65 -13.32 -1.51 8.85
N TRP A 66 -12.45 -0.53 9.02
CA TRP A 66 -12.15 0.43 7.96
C TRP A 66 -11.42 -0.23 6.78
N PHE A 67 -10.47 -1.13 7.08
CA PHE A 67 -9.68 -1.85 6.08
C PHE A 67 -10.47 -2.87 5.26
N GLU A 68 -11.65 -3.31 5.71
CA GLU A 68 -12.58 -4.14 4.91
C GLU A 68 -13.07 -3.47 3.60
N LYS A 69 -12.87 -2.14 3.49
CA LYS A 69 -13.14 -1.35 2.28
C LYS A 69 -12.05 -1.52 1.21
N ILE A 70 -10.89 -2.04 1.58
CA ILE A 70 -9.75 -2.26 0.71
C ILE A 70 -9.89 -3.65 0.09
N ASP A 71 -9.82 -3.75 -1.23
CA ASP A 71 -9.92 -5.02 -1.95
C ASP A 71 -8.55 -5.68 -2.08
N ASN A 72 -7.60 -4.93 -2.64
CA ASN A 72 -6.26 -5.40 -2.96
C ASN A 72 -5.25 -4.31 -2.67
N GLY A 73 -4.00 -4.71 -2.50
CA GLY A 73 -2.89 -3.78 -2.47
C GLY A 73 -1.58 -4.46 -2.17
N PHE A 74 -0.55 -3.64 -2.09
CA PHE A 74 0.76 -4.07 -1.64
C PHE A 74 1.44 -2.94 -0.89
N TYR A 75 2.46 -3.29 -0.13
CA TYR A 75 3.39 -2.31 0.41
C TYR A 75 4.83 -2.73 0.12
N LYS A 76 5.64 -1.75 -0.26
CA LYS A 76 7.10 -1.83 -0.35
C LYS A 76 7.70 -1.01 0.78
N TYR A 77 8.89 -1.38 1.22
CA TYR A 77 9.67 -0.55 2.13
C TYR A 77 11.13 -0.49 1.73
N SER A 78 11.76 0.63 2.04
CA SER A 78 13.21 0.83 1.98
C SER A 78 13.68 1.27 3.36
N VAL A 79 14.76 0.65 3.84
CA VAL A 79 15.35 0.93 5.15
C VAL A 79 16.81 1.31 4.96
N THR A 80 17.14 2.50 5.41
CA THR A 80 18.51 3.00 5.55
C THR A 80 18.79 3.26 7.04
N PRO A 81 20.06 3.49 7.46
CA PRO A 81 20.37 3.83 8.84
C PRO A 81 19.56 5.02 9.39
N ASP A 82 19.26 6.01 8.52
CA ASP A 82 18.59 7.24 8.93
C ASP A 82 17.09 7.23 8.67
N ILE A 83 16.67 6.71 7.51
CA ILE A 83 15.29 6.81 7.03
C ILE A 83 14.70 5.44 6.69
N THR A 84 13.51 5.20 7.23
CA THR A 84 12.60 4.14 6.80
C THR A 84 11.51 4.77 5.95
N THR A 85 11.39 4.32 4.70
CA THR A 85 10.32 4.75 3.79
C THR A 85 9.36 3.59 3.53
N LEU A 86 8.07 3.84 3.69
CA LEU A 86 7.00 2.92 3.34
C LEU A 86 6.24 3.46 2.12
N TYR A 87 6.05 2.60 1.14
CA TYR A 87 5.25 2.84 -0.05
C TYR A 87 4.06 1.88 0.00
N ILE A 88 2.84 2.38 0.04
CA ILE A 88 1.63 1.57 0.12
C ILE A 88 0.73 1.94 -1.05
N ALA A 89 0.37 0.96 -1.86
CA ALA A 89 -0.61 1.10 -2.93
C ALA A 89 -1.82 0.22 -2.61
N MET A 90 -3.02 0.77 -2.69
CA MET A 90 -4.23 0.03 -2.41
C MET A 90 -5.38 0.42 -3.34
N GLU A 91 -6.19 -0.58 -3.65
CA GLU A 91 -7.45 -0.49 -4.37
C GLU A 91 -8.60 -0.58 -3.36
N SER A 92 -9.59 0.28 -3.51
CA SER A 92 -10.76 0.32 -2.63
C SER A 92 -12.09 0.24 -3.38
N LYS A 93 -13.06 -0.43 -2.75
CA LYS A 93 -14.44 -0.58 -3.27
C LYS A 93 -15.12 0.77 -3.50
N LYS A 94 -14.74 1.78 -2.72
CA LYS A 94 -15.32 3.12 -2.69
C LYS A 94 -14.24 4.13 -2.34
N LYS A 95 -14.39 5.36 -2.86
CA LYS A 95 -13.52 6.49 -2.52
C LYS A 95 -13.36 6.62 -1.01
N LEU A 96 -12.11 6.56 -0.53
CA LEU A 96 -11.79 6.73 0.88
C LEU A 96 -11.75 8.22 1.24
N ASN A 97 -12.00 8.51 2.52
CA ASN A 97 -11.81 9.86 3.05
C ASN A 97 -10.33 10.04 3.42
N GLU A 98 -9.67 11.01 2.77
CA GLU A 98 -8.25 11.31 2.99
C GLU A 98 -7.93 11.71 4.43
N LEU A 99 -8.76 12.56 5.04
CA LEU A 99 -8.55 13.02 6.41
C LEU A 99 -8.65 11.86 7.41
N ASP A 100 -9.63 10.98 7.25
CA ASP A 100 -9.78 9.76 8.06
C ASP A 100 -8.55 8.86 7.92
N LEU A 101 -8.06 8.64 6.69
CA LEU A 101 -6.85 7.86 6.43
C LEU A 101 -5.62 8.49 7.11
N LYS A 102 -5.39 9.80 6.92
CA LYS A 102 -4.29 10.54 7.54
C LYS A 102 -4.35 10.49 9.06
N MET A 103 -5.55 10.62 9.66
CA MET A 103 -5.73 10.48 11.11
C MET A 103 -5.39 9.08 11.61
N ARG A 104 -5.78 8.02 10.88
CA ARG A 104 -5.46 6.63 11.23
C ARG A 104 -3.95 6.38 11.22
N ILE A 105 -3.25 6.90 10.23
CA ILE A 105 -1.78 6.83 10.14
C ILE A 105 -1.16 7.58 11.32
N LYS A 106 -1.59 8.82 11.60
CA LYS A 106 -1.07 9.63 12.71
C LYS A 106 -1.33 9.02 14.10
N LYS A 107 -2.31 8.13 14.25
CA LYS A 107 -2.52 7.40 15.52
C LYS A 107 -1.46 6.33 15.80
N ILE A 108 -0.62 6.00 14.83
CA ILE A 108 0.46 5.03 14.98
C ILE A 108 1.75 5.81 15.23
N LYS A 109 2.44 5.54 16.35
CA LYS A 109 3.73 6.15 16.66
C LYS A 109 4.89 5.39 15.96
N PRO A 110 6.00 6.09 15.63
CA PRO A 110 6.15 7.55 15.66
C PRO A 110 5.31 8.20 14.55
N HIS A 111 5.12 9.52 14.59
CA HIS A 111 4.52 10.22 13.46
C HIS A 111 5.51 10.29 12.28
N PRO A 112 5.03 10.20 11.04
CA PRO A 112 5.90 10.35 9.88
C PRO A 112 6.47 11.76 9.84
N ILE A 113 7.75 11.86 9.44
CA ILE A 113 8.38 13.15 9.15
C ILE A 113 7.85 13.74 7.84
N GLU A 114 7.43 12.86 6.91
CA GLU A 114 6.83 13.22 5.63
C GLU A 114 5.74 12.21 5.30
N MET A 115 4.60 12.71 4.82
CA MET A 115 3.45 11.90 4.44
C MET A 115 2.83 12.47 3.15
N GLU A 116 2.96 11.73 2.07
CA GLU A 116 2.27 11.99 0.80
C GLU A 116 1.12 11.00 0.65
N VAL A 117 -0.05 11.49 0.22
CA VAL A 117 -1.23 10.66 -0.07
C VAL A 117 -1.81 11.11 -1.39
N GLY A 118 -1.92 10.19 -2.35
CA GLY A 118 -2.49 10.43 -3.66
C GLY A 118 -3.73 9.57 -3.89
N PHE A 119 -4.78 10.15 -4.46
CA PHE A 119 -6.00 9.45 -4.88
C PHE A 119 -6.09 9.46 -6.39
N ASN A 120 -6.03 8.30 -7.03
CA ASN A 120 -5.89 8.19 -8.49
C ASN A 120 -4.77 9.09 -9.05
N ASP A 121 -3.66 9.16 -8.31
CA ASP A 121 -2.54 10.04 -8.59
C ASP A 121 -1.45 9.29 -9.38
N PHE A 122 -1.50 9.43 -10.70
CA PHE A 122 -0.58 8.73 -11.61
C PHE A 122 0.83 9.31 -11.57
N ASP A 123 0.98 10.58 -11.24
CA ASP A 123 2.30 11.19 -11.10
C ASP A 123 3.02 10.59 -9.89
N LEU A 124 2.31 10.46 -8.77
CA LEU A 124 2.82 9.82 -7.57
C LEU A 124 3.11 8.32 -7.79
N LEU A 125 2.28 7.65 -8.59
CA LEU A 125 2.51 6.27 -9.01
C LEU A 125 3.83 6.13 -9.77
N ASN A 126 4.00 6.93 -10.83
CA ASN A 126 5.18 6.88 -11.70
C ASN A 126 6.45 7.23 -10.93
N LYS A 127 6.36 8.20 -10.02
CA LYS A 127 7.49 8.64 -9.20
C LYS A 127 8.02 7.56 -8.25
N TYR A 128 7.15 6.77 -7.63
CA TYR A 128 7.53 5.92 -6.50
C TYR A 128 7.32 4.41 -6.69
N PHE A 129 6.49 4.00 -7.65
CA PHE A 129 6.05 2.61 -7.80
C PHE A 129 6.47 1.97 -9.14
N PHE A 130 7.28 2.65 -9.95
CA PHE A 130 7.76 2.09 -11.23
C PHE A 130 8.90 1.07 -11.02
N ASN A 131 9.83 1.35 -10.09
CA ASN A 131 10.91 0.42 -9.73
C ASN A 131 10.63 -0.22 -8.36
N LEU A 132 9.88 -1.33 -8.36
CA LEU A 132 9.49 -2.02 -7.12
C LEU A 132 10.48 -3.10 -6.67
N PHE A 133 11.25 -3.69 -7.58
CA PHE A 133 12.05 -4.89 -7.31
C PHE A 133 13.54 -4.56 -7.17
N ASP A 134 13.92 -3.98 -6.02
CA ASP A 134 15.32 -3.71 -5.68
C ASP A 134 15.78 -4.62 -4.53
N TYR A 135 17.04 -5.06 -4.56
CA TYR A 135 17.63 -6.01 -3.60
C TYR A 135 17.55 -5.57 -2.12
N ASN A 136 17.46 -4.27 -1.85
CA ASN A 136 17.42 -3.70 -0.48
C ASN A 136 16.00 -3.40 0.02
N SER A 137 14.97 -3.93 -0.65
CA SER A 137 13.57 -3.66 -0.35
C SER A 137 12.78 -4.93 -0.12
N GLY A 138 11.87 -4.90 0.84
CA GLY A 138 10.87 -5.94 0.99
C GLY A 138 9.54 -5.47 0.43
N ILE A 139 8.80 -6.40 -0.18
CA ILE A 139 7.47 -6.14 -0.73
C ILE A 139 6.50 -7.23 -0.28
N GLU A 140 5.31 -6.81 0.13
CA GLU A 140 4.26 -7.72 0.57
C GLU A 140 2.92 -7.33 -0.03
N VAL A 141 2.18 -8.32 -0.51
CA VAL A 141 0.84 -8.18 -1.08
C VAL A 141 -0.21 -8.49 -0.02
N PHE A 142 -1.36 -7.83 -0.10
CA PHE A 142 -2.50 -8.07 0.77
C PHE A 142 -3.83 -7.94 0.01
N GLY A 143 -4.90 -8.44 0.63
CA GLY A 143 -6.21 -8.51 -0.01
C GLY A 143 -6.46 -9.86 -0.69
N ASN A 144 -7.62 -9.97 -1.33
CA ASN A 144 -8.13 -11.21 -1.88
C ASN A 144 -8.10 -11.19 -3.41
N LEU A 145 -6.90 -11.06 -3.99
CA LEU A 145 -6.73 -11.11 -5.43
C LEU A 145 -7.14 -12.51 -5.91
N LYS A 146 -8.29 -12.60 -6.59
CA LYS A 146 -8.87 -13.88 -7.00
C LYS A 146 -7.99 -14.50 -8.09
N LYS A 147 -7.79 -15.83 -8.04
CA LYS A 147 -6.98 -16.58 -9.02
C LYS A 147 -7.39 -16.29 -10.47
N ASN A 148 -8.70 -16.18 -10.73
CA ASN A 148 -9.20 -15.89 -12.08
C ASN A 148 -8.84 -14.49 -12.61
N GLU A 149 -8.62 -13.49 -11.74
CA GLU A 149 -8.14 -12.17 -12.17
C GLU A 149 -6.66 -12.21 -12.52
N TYR A 150 -5.89 -13.01 -11.77
CA TYR A 150 -4.50 -13.32 -12.08
C TYR A 150 -4.40 -14.08 -13.42
N ASP A 151 -5.21 -15.12 -13.65
CA ASP A 151 -5.16 -15.94 -14.87
C ASP A 151 -5.53 -15.11 -16.12
N LYS A 152 -6.54 -14.23 -16.04
CA LYS A 152 -6.95 -13.37 -17.16
C LYS A 152 -5.87 -12.37 -17.59
N LEU A 153 -5.07 -11.87 -16.64
CA LEU A 153 -3.99 -10.93 -16.92
C LEU A 153 -2.69 -11.64 -17.31
N ALA A 154 -2.38 -12.79 -16.72
CA ALA A 154 -1.26 -13.62 -17.16
C ALA A 154 -1.42 -14.03 -18.64
N VAL A 155 -2.65 -14.32 -19.09
CA VAL A 155 -2.95 -14.55 -20.50
C VAL A 155 -2.75 -13.30 -21.36
N ARG A 156 -3.06 -12.09 -20.88
CA ARG A 156 -2.75 -10.84 -21.61
C ARG A 156 -1.26 -10.58 -21.70
N LEU A 157 -0.52 -10.82 -20.62
CA LEU A 157 0.93 -10.59 -20.53
C LEU A 157 1.79 -11.63 -21.22
N ALA A 158 1.22 -12.79 -21.57
CA ALA A 158 1.88 -13.82 -22.36
C ALA A 158 1.70 -13.63 -23.88
N VAL A 159 0.97 -12.60 -24.29
CA VAL A 159 0.67 -12.27 -25.69
C VAL A 159 1.53 -11.09 -26.21
N ASP A 160 2.33 -10.48 -25.34
CA ASP A 160 3.40 -9.52 -25.67
C ASP A 160 4.79 -10.16 -25.48
#